data_AF-A0A952KXB7-F1
#
_entry.id   AF-A0A952KXB7-F1
#
_cell.length_a   1.000
_cell.length_b   1.000
_cell.length_c   1.000
_cell.angle_alpha   90.00
_cell.angle_beta   90.00
_cell.angle_gamma   90.00
#
_symmetry.space_group_name_H-M   'P 1'
#
loop_
_entity.id
_entity.type
_entity.pdbx_description
1 polymer ?
#
loop_
_entity_poly.entity_id
_entity_poly.type
_entity_poly.pdbx_seq_one_letter_code
_entity_poly.pdbx_strand_id
1 'polypeptide(L)'
;MDVDESFAEYVAARWSMLYRLAVLLAGDSGADGLTEETLVRAHLAWAEVQESASADDRLKVILASTYVHRPSSPEETTAEPTPVDGEADRLWAEIGLLPPRQRAVLVLRHYEGLSDAEIAH
;
A
#
# COMPACT_ATOMS: atom_id res chain seq x y z
N MET A 1 -19.60 19.45 -3.87
CA MET A 1 -19.16 18.05 -3.95
C MET A 1 -19.35 17.47 -2.57
N ASP A 2 -20.08 16.37 -2.46
CA ASP A 2 -20.26 15.68 -1.18
C ASP A 2 -18.90 15.10 -0.71
N VAL A 3 -18.73 14.91 0.60
CA VAL A 3 -17.50 14.33 1.18
C VAL A 3 -17.25 12.95 0.58
N ASP A 4 -18.31 12.15 0.39
CA ASP A 4 -18.24 10.82 -0.20
C ASP A 4 -17.84 10.88 -1.68
N GLU A 5 -18.38 11.84 -2.44
CA GLU A 5 -18.10 12.00 -3.87
C GLU A 5 -16.64 12.43 -4.11
N SER A 6 -16.16 13.41 -3.33
CA SER A 6 -14.77 13.89 -3.43
C SER A 6 -13.74 12.81 -3.07
N PHE A 7 -14.04 11.99 -2.06
CA PHE A 7 -13.19 10.86 -1.69
C PHE A 7 -13.20 9.79 -2.78
N ALA A 8 -14.37 9.44 -3.32
CA ALA A 8 -14.50 8.43 -4.36
C ALA A 8 -13.72 8.82 -5.63
N GLU A 9 -13.81 10.08 -6.07
CA GLU A 9 -13.05 10.60 -7.21
C GLU A 9 -11.54 10.51 -6.96
N TYR A 10 -11.09 10.94 -5.78
CA TYR A 10 -9.69 10.87 -5.38
C TYR A 10 -9.15 9.43 -5.38
N VAL A 11 -9.89 8.49 -4.79
CA VAL A 11 -9.51 7.08 -4.72
C VAL A 11 -9.52 6.44 -6.10
N ALA A 12 -10.51 6.73 -6.94
CA ALA A 12 -10.58 6.18 -8.29
C ALA A 12 -9.32 6.53 -9.11
N ALA A 13 -8.79 7.75 -8.96
CA ALA A 13 -7.55 8.17 -9.63
C ALA A 13 -6.28 7.49 -9.09
N ARG A 14 -6.34 6.90 -7.88
CA ARG A 14 -5.16 6.39 -7.13
C ARG A 14 -5.24 4.91 -6.80
N TRP A 15 -6.31 4.24 -7.20
CA TRP A 15 -6.57 2.83 -6.92
C TRP A 15 -5.39 1.95 -7.29
N SER A 16 -4.89 2.07 -8.53
CA SER A 16 -3.79 1.22 -9.03
C SER A 16 -2.50 1.38 -8.22
N MET A 17 -2.15 2.62 -7.83
CA MET A 17 -1.01 2.88 -6.94
C MET A 17 -1.24 2.23 -5.58
N LEU A 18 -2.40 2.50 -4.97
CA LEU A 18 -2.68 2.06 -3.61
C LEU A 18 -2.67 0.53 -3.52
N TYR A 19 -3.31 -0.12 -4.49
CA TYR A 19 -3.37 -1.57 -4.57
C TYR A 19 -1.99 -2.19 -4.81
N ARG A 20 -1.19 -1.63 -5.73
CA ARG A 20 0.19 -2.08 -5.96
C ARG A 20 1.02 -1.99 -4.68
N LEU A 21 0.91 -0.89 -3.93
CA LEU A 21 1.56 -0.77 -2.62
C LEU A 21 1.07 -1.82 -1.63
N ALA A 22 -0.23 -2.10 -1.59
CA ALA A 22 -0.79 -3.13 -0.72
C ALA A 22 -0.25 -4.54 -1.06
N VAL A 23 -0.12 -4.88 -2.35
CA VAL A 23 0.51 -6.14 -2.80
C VAL A 23 1.97 -6.21 -2.38
N LEU A 24 2.75 -5.15 -2.56
CA LEU A 24 4.15 -5.11 -2.12
C LEU A 24 4.29 -5.23 -0.58
N LEU A 25 3.27 -4.76 0.16
CA LEU A 25 3.25 -4.81 1.62
C LEU A 25 2.69 -6.08 2.19
N ALA A 26 1.74 -6.78 1.55
CA ALA A 26 0.99 -7.88 2.15
C ALA A 26 0.91 -9.14 1.26
N GLY A 27 1.46 -9.09 0.04
CA GLY A 27 1.25 -10.11 -0.99
C GLY A 27 -0.16 -10.05 -1.59
N ASP A 28 -0.38 -10.77 -2.69
CA ASP A 28 -1.68 -10.78 -3.39
C ASP A 28 -2.85 -11.18 -2.49
N SER A 29 -2.67 -12.18 -1.63
CA SER A 29 -3.72 -12.65 -0.71
C SER A 29 -4.04 -11.67 0.42
N GLY A 30 -3.09 -10.81 0.80
CA GLY A 30 -3.24 -9.84 1.88
C GLY A 30 -3.66 -8.44 1.41
N ALA A 31 -3.49 -8.14 0.11
CA ALA A 31 -3.63 -6.81 -0.47
C ALA A 31 -5.06 -6.28 -0.42
N ASP A 32 -6.06 -7.10 -0.74
CA ASP A 32 -7.47 -6.71 -0.75
C ASP A 32 -7.89 -6.17 0.63
N GLY A 33 -7.68 -6.97 1.69
CA GLY A 33 -8.07 -6.60 3.05
C GLY A 33 -7.27 -5.40 3.58
N LEU A 34 -5.98 -5.31 3.24
CA LEU A 34 -5.17 -4.13 3.61
C LEU A 34 -5.67 -2.86 2.92
N THR A 35 -6.04 -2.96 1.64
CA THR A 35 -6.57 -1.83 0.86
C THR A 35 -7.92 -1.39 1.42
N GLU A 36 -8.83 -2.33 1.69
CA GLU A 36 -10.14 -2.04 2.25
C GLU A 36 -10.04 -1.33 3.60
N GLU A 37 -9.25 -1.87 4.54
CA GLU A 37 -9.07 -1.25 5.86
C GLU A 37 -8.44 0.14 5.76
N THR A 38 -7.48 0.32 4.84
CA THR A 38 -6.85 1.60 4.57
C THR A 38 -7.85 2.62 4.04
N LEU A 39 -8.70 2.24 3.09
CA LEU A 39 -9.71 3.13 2.51
C LEU A 39 -10.77 3.54 3.54
N VAL A 40 -11.20 2.63 4.41
CA VAL A 40 -12.10 2.97 5.53
C VAL A 40 -11.47 4.02 6.43
N ARG A 41 -10.21 3.83 6.83
CA ARG A 41 -9.50 4.81 7.68
C ARG A 41 -9.26 6.14 6.97
N ALA A 42 -8.94 6.11 5.68
CA ALA A 42 -8.72 7.30 4.87
C ALA A 42 -10.00 8.10 4.67
N HIS A 43 -11.13 7.43 4.47
CA HIS A 43 -12.45 8.07 4.39
C HIS A 43 -12.83 8.76 5.70
N LEU A 44 -12.65 8.09 6.84
CA LEU A 44 -12.91 8.68 8.16
C LEU A 44 -12.02 9.90 8.46
N ALA A 45 -10.80 9.92 7.94
CA ALA A 45 -9.85 11.02 8.08
C ALA A 45 -9.87 12.01 6.90
N TRP A 46 -10.83 11.91 5.98
CA TRP A 46 -10.74 12.56 4.66
C TRP A 46 -10.63 14.08 4.72
N ALA A 47 -11.29 14.72 5.69
CA ALA A 47 -11.15 16.18 5.90
C ALA A 47 -9.69 16.57 6.20
N GLU A 48 -9.02 15.85 7.11
CA GLU A 48 -7.61 16.10 7.44
C GLU A 48 -6.66 15.75 6.29
N VAL A 49 -7.01 14.72 5.50
CA VAL A 49 -6.23 14.31 4.33
C VAL A 49 -6.25 15.41 3.27
N GLN A 50 -7.40 16.06 3.04
CA GLN A 50 -7.49 17.18 2.10
C GLN A 50 -6.75 18.44 2.56
N GLU A 51 -6.67 18.67 3.88
CA GLU A 51 -5.91 19.80 4.46
C GLU A 51 -4.40 19.54 4.54
N SER A 52 -3.96 18.31 4.29
CA SER A 52 -2.54 17.94 4.31
C SER A 52 -1.79 18.55 3.12
N ALA A 53 -0.49 18.82 3.29
CA ALA A 53 0.36 19.33 2.21
C ALA A 53 0.41 18.38 0.98
N SER A 54 0.18 17.09 1.22
CA SER A 54 0.08 16.04 0.20
C SER A 54 -0.91 14.97 0.66
N ALA A 55 -2.06 14.89 -0.01
CA ALA A 55 -3.07 13.85 0.26
C ALA A 55 -2.49 12.45 -0.02
N ASP A 56 -1.63 12.32 -1.02
CA ASP A 56 -1.04 11.06 -1.48
C ASP A 56 -0.08 10.52 -0.42
N ASP A 57 0.75 11.39 0.15
CA ASP A 57 1.66 10.98 1.23
C ASP A 57 0.89 10.64 2.49
N ARG A 58 -0.18 11.37 2.80
CA ARG A 58 -1.06 11.03 3.92
C ARG A 58 -1.71 9.66 3.72
N LEU A 59 -2.17 9.35 2.51
CA LEU A 59 -2.74 8.05 2.16
C LEU A 59 -1.71 6.92 2.30
N LYS A 60 -0.47 7.12 1.82
CA LYS A 60 0.65 6.16 1.98
C LYS A 60 0.97 5.91 3.46
N VAL A 61 0.94 6.94 4.30
CA VAL A 61 1.13 6.81 5.75
C VAL A 61 0.00 6.01 6.40
N ILE A 62 -1.25 6.23 6.00
CA ILE A 62 -2.40 5.45 6.50
C ILE A 62 -2.24 3.97 6.10
N LEU A 63 -1.86 3.68 4.85
CA LEU A 63 -1.60 2.32 4.38
C LEU A 63 -0.50 1.62 5.20
N ALA A 64 0.67 2.25 5.34
CA ALA A 64 1.80 1.69 6.06
C ALA A 64 1.51 1.50 7.56
N SER A 65 0.82 2.45 8.18
CA SER A 65 0.38 2.32 9.57
C SER A 65 -0.61 1.17 9.73
N THR A 66 -1.56 1.02 8.81
CA THR A 66 -2.53 -0.08 8.83
C THR A 66 -1.84 -1.42 8.72
N TYR A 67 -0.90 -1.56 7.77
CA TYR A 67 -0.09 -2.76 7.61
C TYR A 67 0.76 -3.09 8.86
N VAL A 68 1.46 -2.11 9.43
CA VAL A 68 2.35 -2.33 10.60
C VAL A 68 1.59 -2.74 11.87
N HIS A 69 0.35 -2.26 12.04
CA HIS A 69 -0.47 -2.58 13.21
C HIS A 69 -1.38 -3.80 12.99
N ARG A 70 -1.42 -4.36 11.78
CA ARG A 70 -2.14 -5.61 11.51
C ARG A 70 -1.44 -6.74 12.27
N PRO A 71 -2.17 -7.56 13.04
CA PRO A 71 -1.58 -8.74 13.67
C PRO A 71 -1.10 -9.67 12.55
N SER A 72 0.21 -9.96 12.50
CA SER A 72 0.77 -10.89 11.53
C SER A 72 0.17 -12.27 11.76
N SER A 73 -0.66 -12.75 10.83
CA SER A 73 -1.07 -14.14 10.85
C SER A 73 0.14 -14.99 10.43
N PRO A 74 0.45 -16.10 11.11
CA PRO A 74 1.62 -16.93 10.78
C PRO A 74 1.58 -17.49 9.35
N GLU A 75 0.42 -17.49 8.69
CA GLU A 75 0.25 -17.87 7.28
C GLU A 75 0.75 -16.80 6.30
N GLU A 76 0.87 -15.53 6.69
CA GLU A 76 1.37 -14.44 5.81
C GLU A 76 2.89 -14.49 5.59
N THR A 77 3.62 -15.30 6.37
CA THR A 77 5.07 -15.55 6.20
C THR A 77 5.35 -16.67 5.19
N THR A 78 4.34 -17.45 4.80
CA THR A 78 4.47 -18.51 3.80
C THR A 78 3.82 -18.06 2.51
N ALA A 79 4.36 -17.00 1.89
CA ALA A 79 4.25 -16.93 0.45
C ALA A 79 5.07 -18.10 -0.10
N GLU A 80 4.40 -19.22 -0.41
CA GLU A 80 5.04 -20.23 -1.24
C GLU A 80 5.55 -19.52 -2.49
N PRO A 81 6.85 -19.62 -2.82
CA PRO A 81 7.39 -18.92 -3.98
C PRO A 81 6.67 -19.45 -5.21
N THR A 82 5.74 -18.66 -5.75
CA THR A 82 5.27 -18.85 -7.11
C THR A 82 6.49 -18.87 -8.03
N PRO A 83 6.50 -19.68 -9.09
CA PRO A 83 7.64 -19.74 -10.00
C PRO A 83 7.89 -18.34 -10.55
N VAL A 84 9.01 -17.75 -10.10
CA VAL A 84 9.36 -16.34 -10.28
C VAL A 84 10.14 -16.15 -11.58
N ASP A 85 9.57 -15.37 -12.49
CA ASP A 85 10.13 -15.04 -13.81
C ASP A 85 10.91 -13.70 -13.76
N GLY A 86 11.85 -13.54 -12.82
CA GLY A 86 12.68 -12.34 -12.79
C GLY A 86 13.50 -12.08 -11.52
N GLU A 87 14.51 -11.22 -11.65
CA GLU A 87 15.35 -10.75 -10.52
C GLU A 87 14.55 -9.86 -9.55
N ALA A 88 13.60 -9.08 -10.07
CA ALA A 88 12.73 -8.22 -9.28
C ALA A 88 11.84 -9.04 -8.33
N ASP A 89 11.25 -10.13 -8.81
CA ASP A 89 10.34 -10.95 -7.99
C ASP A 89 11.08 -11.71 -6.88
N ARG A 90 12.34 -12.12 -7.12
CA ARG A 90 13.21 -12.69 -6.08
C ARG A 90 13.54 -11.69 -4.98
N LEU A 91 13.89 -10.46 -5.36
CA LEU A 91 14.11 -9.38 -4.41
C LEU A 91 12.86 -9.13 -3.56
N TRP A 92 11.68 -9.15 -4.18
CA TRP A 92 10.41 -8.96 -3.45
C TRP A 92 10.07 -10.13 -2.52
N ALA A 93 10.39 -11.37 -2.91
CA ALA A 93 10.27 -12.52 -2.02
C ALA A 93 11.17 -12.38 -0.77
N GLU A 94 12.41 -11.91 -0.93
CA GLU A 94 13.32 -11.64 0.20
C GLU A 94 12.84 -10.49 1.09
N ILE A 95 12.33 -9.40 0.51
CA ILE A 95 11.70 -8.30 1.25
C ILE A 95 10.46 -8.78 2.01
N GLY A 96 9.73 -9.76 1.46
CA GLY A 96 8.60 -10.43 2.09
C GLY A 96 8.94 -11.05 3.44
N LEU A 97 10.19 -11.47 3.66
CA LEU A 97 10.65 -12.08 4.91
C LEU A 97 11.01 -11.06 6.01
N LEU A 98 11.01 -9.77 5.69
CA LEU A 98 11.35 -8.73 6.66
C LEU A 98 10.22 -8.46 7.66
N PRO A 99 10.56 -8.05 8.90
CA PRO A 99 9.58 -7.52 9.84
C PRO A 99 8.72 -6.41 9.21
N PRO A 100 7.41 -6.32 9.55
CA PRO A 100 6.48 -5.41 8.89
C PRO A 100 6.96 -3.95 8.79
N ARG A 101 7.57 -3.42 9.85
CA ARG A 101 8.10 -2.05 9.85
C ARG A 101 9.23 -1.86 8.85
N GLN A 102 10.13 -2.84 8.70
CA GLN A 102 11.25 -2.74 7.77
C GLN A 102 10.77 -2.85 6.32
N ARG A 103 9.84 -3.78 6.05
CA ARG A 103 9.18 -3.91 4.75
C ARG A 103 8.50 -2.61 4.34
N ALA A 104 7.70 -2.02 5.24
CA ALA A 104 7.01 -0.75 4.98
C ALA A 104 7.96 0.39 4.61
N VAL A 105 9.07 0.54 5.33
CA VAL A 105 10.08 1.57 5.04
C VAL A 105 10.70 1.38 3.64
N LEU A 106 11.04 0.14 3.27
CA LEU A 106 11.63 -0.13 1.96
C LEU A 106 10.65 0.12 0.82
N VAL A 107 9.40 -0.34 0.96
CA VAL A 107 8.36 -0.14 -0.05
C VAL A 107 8.09 1.34 -0.27
N LEU A 108 7.89 2.10 0.81
CA LEU A 108 7.63 3.54 0.70
C LEU A 108 8.82 4.29 0.12
N ARG A 109 10.04 3.99 0.56
CA ARG A 109 11.26 4.64 0.02
C ARG A 109 11.47 4.32 -1.46
N HIS A 110 11.18 3.09 -1.88
CA HIS A 110 11.23 2.72 -3.29
C HIS A 110 10.17 3.50 -4.09
N TYR A 111 8.96 3.62 -3.57
CA TYR A 111 7.86 4.32 -4.24
C TYR A 111 8.03 5.84 -4.29
N GLU A 112 8.63 6.46 -3.28
CA GLU A 112 9.01 7.88 -3.31
C GLU A 112 10.16 8.17 -4.30
N GLY A 113 10.96 7.15 -4.60
CA GLY A 113 12.02 7.22 -5.62
C GLY A 113 11.53 6.97 -7.04
N LEU A 114 10.32 6.43 -7.22
CA LEU A 114 9.68 6.28 -8.52
C LEU A 114 8.89 7.56 -8.83
N SER A 115 9.12 8.13 -10.00
CA SER A 115 8.28 9.22 -10.48
C SER A 115 6.88 8.69 -10.83
N ASP A 116 5.83 9.51 -10.67
CA ASP A 116 4.45 9.16 -11.08
C ASP A 116 4.38 8.64 -12.54
N ALA A 117 5.32 9.06 -13.39
CA ALA A 117 5.44 8.63 -14.79
C ALA A 117 5.89 7.16 -14.95
N GLU A 118 6.67 6.61 -14.02
CA GLU A 118 7.09 5.21 -14.02
C GLU A 118 6.01 4.28 -13.44
N ILE A 119 5.12 4.83 -12.62
CA ILE A 119 4.02 4.09 -11.99
C ILE A 119 2.86 3.84 -12.97
N ALA A 120 2.65 4.73 -13.94
CA ALA A 120 1.52 4.72 -14.86
C ALA A 120 1.69 3.82 -16.11
N HIS A 121 2.73 2.98 -16.19
CA HIS A 121 2.96 2.07 -17.31
C HIS A 121 2.40 0.66 -17.06
#